data_AF-A0AAP5LVH7-F1
#
_entry.id   AF-A0AAP5LVH7-F1
#
_cell.length_a   1.000
_cell.length_b   1.000
_cell.length_c   1.000
_cell.angle_alpha   90.00
_cell.angle_beta   90.00
_cell.angle_gamma   90.00
#
_symmetry.space_group_name_H-M   'P 1'
#
loop_
_entity.id
_entity.type
_entity.pdbx_description
1 polymer ?
#
loop_
_entity_poly.entity_id
_entity_poly.type
_entity_poly.pdbx_seq_one_letter_code
_entity_poly.pdbx_strand_id
1 'polypeptide(L)'
;MTTNSTPAARPKRPIGSPLLQPGSAGAVTEWFPTRWPRIAGKTLLPLAEDAFIEKRFLTAYQPGKLVFIYVAGCGEDHRMPTIATGLLGLARRLRMPIHKVSVTAQVNLRDRFRELNADHYGALTTSRDGLPCCDLGYDNWMAQHILPKGKPLAGSPVVLAERCLAVRLPIDLSIREFDKCMHHRMRNAALNHWLGSEAGRTHCDLVGIAPQEAMRATAYGFGKIMRASEAQEFYVFRPKGFDADRLIRIAERIIHDHVVATKRQMAAGWKSRAQGFGVAFTPVS
;
A
#
# COMPACT_ATOMS: atom_id res chain seq x y z
N MET A 1 -38.85 -39.19 -5.43
CA MET A 1 -37.68 -39.09 -4.53
C MET A 1 -36.51 -38.57 -5.36
N THR A 2 -36.26 -37.26 -5.34
CA THR A 2 -35.13 -36.63 -6.00
C THR A 2 -34.17 -36.17 -4.90
N THR A 3 -33.06 -36.89 -4.76
CA THR A 3 -32.00 -36.59 -3.80
C THR A 3 -31.27 -35.32 -4.23
N ASN A 4 -31.43 -34.25 -3.45
CA ASN A 4 -30.58 -33.08 -3.51
C ASN A 4 -29.13 -33.50 -3.18
N SER A 5 -28.27 -33.53 -4.19
CA SER A 5 -26.84 -33.65 -4.01
C SER A 5 -26.29 -32.32 -3.50
N THR A 6 -25.93 -32.29 -2.21
CA THR A 6 -25.10 -31.26 -1.60
C THR A 6 -23.83 -31.07 -2.46
N PRO A 7 -23.45 -29.85 -2.88
CA PRO A 7 -22.24 -29.66 -3.65
C PRO A 7 -21.03 -30.07 -2.79
N ALA A 8 -20.26 -31.03 -3.29
CA ALA A 8 -19.05 -31.54 -2.64
C ALA A 8 -18.08 -30.39 -2.35
N ALA A 9 -17.57 -30.34 -1.12
CA ALA A 9 -16.56 -29.38 -0.70
C ALA A 9 -15.31 -29.53 -1.61
N ARG A 10 -14.93 -28.46 -2.31
CA ARG A 10 -13.72 -28.45 -3.14
C ARG A 10 -12.52 -28.91 -2.30
N PRO A 11 -11.67 -29.83 -2.80
CA PRO A 11 -10.48 -30.24 -2.08
C PRO A 11 -9.59 -29.01 -1.84
N LYS A 12 -9.19 -28.79 -0.58
CA LYS A 12 -8.21 -27.77 -0.21
C LYS A 12 -6.90 -28.13 -0.91
N ARG A 13 -6.32 -27.20 -1.68
CA ARG A 13 -4.99 -27.38 -2.26
C ARG A 13 -3.97 -27.66 -1.13
N PRO A 14 -2.92 -28.48 -1.34
CA PRO A 14 -1.85 -28.63 -0.36
C PRO A 14 -1.13 -27.29 -0.12
N ILE A 15 -0.73 -27.02 1.12
CA ILE A 15 0.12 -25.85 1.46
C ILE A 15 1.44 -25.97 0.70
N GLY A 16 1.90 -24.87 0.11
CA GLY A 16 3.12 -24.83 -0.70
C GLY A 16 2.93 -25.33 -2.14
N SER A 17 1.71 -25.75 -2.53
CA SER A 17 1.47 -26.19 -3.91
C SER A 17 1.62 -25.03 -4.91
N PRO A 18 2.22 -25.25 -6.09
CA PRO A 18 2.40 -24.20 -7.10
C PRO A 18 1.06 -23.57 -7.55
N LEU A 19 1.02 -22.25 -7.60
CA LEU A 19 -0.08 -21.45 -8.16
C LEU A 19 0.14 -21.07 -9.62
N LEU A 20 1.41 -20.91 -9.99
CA LEU A 20 1.85 -20.43 -11.29
C LEU A 20 2.73 -21.48 -11.96
N GLN A 21 2.80 -21.44 -13.28
CA GLN A 21 3.75 -22.28 -14.03
C GLN A 21 5.20 -21.87 -13.70
N PRO A 22 6.15 -22.81 -13.79
CA PRO A 22 7.57 -22.50 -13.72
C PRO A 22 7.94 -21.35 -14.68
N GLY A 23 8.76 -20.41 -14.21
CA GLY A 23 9.16 -19.23 -15.00
C GLY A 23 8.17 -18.06 -14.99
N SER A 24 7.05 -18.15 -14.27
CA SER A 24 6.16 -17.00 -14.11
C SER A 24 6.81 -15.86 -13.32
N ALA A 25 6.63 -14.62 -13.77
CA ALA A 25 7.12 -13.42 -13.10
C ALA A 25 6.35 -13.04 -11.82
N GLY A 26 5.26 -13.75 -11.49
CA GLY A 26 4.43 -13.45 -10.33
C GLY A 26 5.18 -13.61 -8.99
N ALA A 27 4.98 -12.66 -8.07
CA ALA A 27 5.60 -12.73 -6.73
C ALA A 27 4.99 -13.83 -5.84
N VAL A 28 3.73 -14.22 -6.09
CA VAL A 28 3.05 -15.28 -5.34
C VAL A 28 2.98 -16.53 -6.20
N THR A 29 3.91 -17.44 -5.97
CA THR A 29 4.08 -18.68 -6.75
C THR A 29 3.48 -19.91 -6.08
N GLU A 30 3.17 -19.86 -4.79
CA GLU A 30 2.75 -20.99 -3.98
C GLU A 30 1.46 -20.69 -3.20
N TRP A 31 0.65 -21.71 -2.96
CA TRP A 31 -0.61 -21.59 -2.25
C TRP A 31 -0.43 -21.69 -0.74
N PHE A 32 -0.97 -20.71 -0.03
CA PHE A 32 -1.11 -20.72 1.42
C PHE A 32 -2.57 -20.42 1.79
N PRO A 33 -3.11 -21.00 2.89
CA PRO A 33 -4.49 -20.79 3.32
C PRO A 33 -4.73 -19.41 3.96
N THR A 34 -3.91 -18.42 3.62
CA THR A 34 -3.95 -17.07 4.19
C THR A 34 -4.93 -16.20 3.40
N ARG A 35 -5.92 -15.65 4.11
CA ARG A 35 -6.81 -14.63 3.55
C ARG A 35 -6.16 -13.26 3.70
N TRP A 36 -5.49 -12.80 2.65
CA TRP A 36 -4.88 -11.47 2.66
C TRP A 36 -5.90 -10.36 2.93
N PRO A 37 -5.53 -9.33 3.71
CA PRO A 37 -6.39 -8.19 3.94
C PRO A 37 -6.63 -7.46 2.61
N ARG A 38 -7.80 -6.85 2.49
CA ARG A 38 -8.13 -5.96 1.37
C ARG A 38 -8.11 -4.53 1.86
N ILE A 39 -7.51 -3.61 1.11
CA ILE A 39 -7.48 -2.19 1.48
C ILE A 39 -8.89 -1.65 1.74
N ALA A 40 -9.06 -0.82 2.77
CA ALA A 40 -10.36 -0.33 3.27
C ALA A 40 -11.34 -1.40 3.77
N GLY A 41 -10.87 -2.62 4.02
CA GLY A 41 -11.62 -3.69 4.68
C GLY A 41 -13.02 -3.94 4.10
N LYS A 42 -13.99 -4.22 4.97
CA LYS A 42 -15.41 -4.36 4.60
C LYS A 42 -16.19 -3.05 4.70
N THR A 43 -15.57 -1.99 5.22
CA THR A 43 -16.23 -0.74 5.62
C THR A 43 -16.28 0.32 4.53
N LEU A 44 -15.63 0.11 3.37
CA LEU A 44 -15.74 1.01 2.23
C LEU A 44 -17.13 0.90 1.60
N LEU A 45 -18.03 1.78 2.04
CA LEU A 45 -19.35 1.92 1.45
C LEU A 45 -19.24 2.58 0.07
N PRO A 46 -19.92 2.03 -0.96
CA PRO A 46 -19.96 2.66 -2.27
C PRO A 46 -20.62 4.04 -2.18
N LEU A 47 -20.19 4.95 -3.05
CA LEU A 47 -20.93 6.17 -3.35
C LEU A 47 -22.02 5.85 -4.38
N ALA A 48 -23.06 6.69 -4.45
CA ALA A 48 -24.02 6.64 -5.55
C ALA A 48 -23.32 6.96 -6.88
N GLU A 49 -23.86 6.46 -8.00
CA GLU A 49 -23.21 6.61 -9.32
C GLU A 49 -23.12 8.07 -9.79
N ASP A 50 -24.03 8.90 -9.29
CA ASP A 50 -24.21 10.32 -9.56
C ASP A 50 -23.60 11.24 -8.49
N ALA A 51 -22.91 10.70 -7.48
CA ALA A 51 -22.42 11.46 -6.32
C ALA A 51 -21.57 12.71 -6.65
N PHE A 52 -20.88 12.73 -7.79
CA PHE A 52 -20.05 13.88 -8.22
C PHE A 52 -20.74 14.82 -9.23
N ILE A 53 -21.93 14.45 -9.71
CA ILE A 53 -22.76 15.28 -10.59
C ILE A 53 -24.03 15.80 -9.89
N GLU A 54 -24.27 15.36 -8.65
CA GLU A 54 -25.29 15.95 -7.80
C GLU A 54 -25.02 17.45 -7.56
N LYS A 55 -26.10 18.24 -7.56
CA LYS A 55 -26.05 19.69 -7.34
C LYS A 55 -25.29 20.07 -6.07
N ARG A 56 -25.42 19.26 -5.00
CA ARG A 56 -24.73 19.50 -3.72
C ARG A 56 -23.22 19.46 -3.86
N PHE A 57 -22.68 18.45 -4.56
CA PHE A 57 -21.25 18.37 -4.81
C PHE A 57 -20.79 19.49 -5.75
N LEU A 58 -21.49 19.67 -6.88
CA LEU A 58 -21.12 20.67 -7.90
C LEU A 58 -21.11 22.11 -7.36
N THR A 59 -22.00 22.43 -6.42
CA THR A 59 -22.06 23.77 -5.82
C THR A 59 -20.96 24.00 -4.77
N ALA A 60 -20.54 22.94 -4.07
CA ALA A 60 -19.58 23.04 -2.98
C ALA A 60 -18.13 22.81 -3.42
N TYR A 61 -17.91 22.00 -4.46
CA TYR A 61 -16.59 21.61 -4.92
C TYR A 61 -15.87 22.78 -5.62
N GLN A 62 -14.77 23.23 -5.02
CA GLN A 62 -13.84 24.16 -5.64
C GLN A 62 -12.52 23.43 -5.95
N PRO A 63 -12.12 23.32 -7.22
CA PRO A 63 -10.92 22.57 -7.60
C PRO A 63 -9.64 23.27 -7.14
N GLY A 64 -8.76 22.51 -6.51
CA GLY A 64 -7.47 22.95 -5.98
C GLY A 64 -6.27 22.27 -6.64
N LYS A 65 -5.36 21.76 -5.82
CA LYS A 65 -4.10 21.15 -6.30
C LYS A 65 -4.33 19.81 -7.00
N LEU A 66 -3.52 19.54 -8.03
CA LEU A 66 -3.41 18.22 -8.64
C LEU A 66 -2.40 17.40 -7.85
N VAL A 67 -2.78 16.18 -7.47
CA VAL A 67 -1.89 15.19 -6.86
C VAL A 67 -1.98 13.86 -7.60
N PHE A 68 -1.02 12.99 -7.35
CA PHE A 68 -0.91 11.69 -8.00
C PHE A 68 -0.81 10.60 -6.94
N ILE A 69 -1.80 9.70 -6.93
CA ILE A 69 -1.68 8.44 -6.20
C ILE A 69 -0.91 7.49 -7.09
N TYR A 70 0.21 6.96 -6.60
CA TYR A 70 1.04 6.03 -7.34
C TYR A 70 1.17 4.70 -6.60
N VAL A 71 1.43 3.66 -7.38
CA VAL A 71 1.81 2.33 -6.88
C VAL A 71 3.21 2.03 -7.38
N ALA A 72 4.09 1.57 -6.49
CA ALA A 72 5.48 1.29 -6.83
C ALA A 72 5.96 -0.05 -6.27
N GLY A 73 6.98 -0.58 -6.93
CA GLY A 73 7.77 -1.73 -6.50
C GLY A 73 9.24 -1.49 -6.78
N CYS A 74 10.09 -2.34 -6.22
CA CYS A 74 11.54 -2.35 -6.40
C CYS A 74 12.07 -3.79 -6.28
N GLY A 75 13.33 -3.99 -6.66
CA GLY A 75 14.04 -5.26 -6.49
C GLY A 75 14.03 -6.21 -7.69
N GLU A 76 13.65 -5.71 -8.87
CA GLU A 76 13.88 -6.40 -10.14
C GLU A 76 15.25 -6.00 -10.69
N ASP A 77 16.21 -6.93 -10.68
CA ASP A 77 17.51 -6.75 -11.31
C ASP A 77 17.58 -7.56 -12.61
N HIS A 78 17.60 -6.86 -13.74
CA HIS A 78 17.66 -7.48 -15.06
C HIS A 78 19.02 -8.13 -15.35
N ARG A 79 20.06 -7.83 -14.55
CA ARG A 79 21.38 -8.46 -14.64
C ARG A 79 21.42 -9.78 -13.86
N MET A 80 20.55 -9.96 -12.87
CA MET A 80 20.41 -11.17 -12.06
C MET A 80 18.94 -11.56 -11.88
N PRO A 81 18.23 -11.91 -12.96
CA PRO A 81 16.77 -12.12 -12.93
C PRO A 81 16.33 -13.29 -12.04
N THR A 82 17.26 -14.17 -11.66
CA THR A 82 17.05 -15.29 -10.74
C THR A 82 17.00 -14.87 -9.27
N ILE A 83 17.52 -13.68 -8.93
CA ILE A 83 17.60 -13.18 -7.56
C ILE A 83 16.53 -12.08 -7.38
N ALA A 84 15.62 -12.30 -6.44
CA ALA A 84 14.66 -11.27 -6.05
C ALA A 84 15.17 -10.49 -4.85
N THR A 85 15.39 -9.19 -5.03
CA THR A 85 15.78 -8.27 -3.95
C THR A 85 14.62 -7.30 -3.66
N GLY A 86 14.83 -6.32 -2.79
CA GLY A 86 13.88 -5.24 -2.55
C GLY A 86 12.50 -5.71 -2.10
N LEU A 87 11.49 -4.95 -2.51
CA LEU A 87 10.10 -5.28 -2.20
C LEU A 87 9.61 -6.55 -2.92
N LEU A 88 10.13 -6.84 -4.12
CA LEU A 88 9.83 -8.08 -4.84
C LEU A 88 10.32 -9.31 -4.09
N GLY A 89 11.54 -9.26 -3.56
CA GLY A 89 12.14 -10.31 -2.74
C GLY A 89 11.34 -10.53 -1.46
N LEU A 90 10.96 -9.44 -0.77
CA LEU A 90 10.06 -9.53 0.39
C LEU A 90 8.71 -10.15 0.04
N ALA A 91 8.08 -9.72 -1.06
CA ALA A 91 6.82 -10.26 -1.54
C ALA A 91 6.92 -11.76 -1.86
N ARG A 92 8.03 -12.21 -2.46
CA ARG A 92 8.29 -13.63 -2.74
C ARG A 92 8.54 -14.44 -1.46
N ARG A 93 9.32 -13.92 -0.51
CA ARG A 93 9.59 -14.56 0.78
C ARG A 93 8.31 -14.75 1.59
N LEU A 94 7.48 -13.70 1.67
CA LEU A 94 6.18 -13.75 2.33
C LEU A 94 5.10 -14.42 1.48
N ARG A 95 5.33 -14.75 0.20
CA ARG A 95 4.26 -15.28 -0.69
C ARG A 95 3.02 -14.39 -0.68
N MET A 96 3.23 -13.07 -0.74
CA MET A 96 2.19 -12.04 -0.63
C MET A 96 2.39 -10.91 -1.64
N PRO A 97 1.30 -10.32 -2.19
CA PRO A 97 1.41 -9.18 -3.09
C PRO A 97 1.62 -7.91 -2.28
N ILE A 98 2.85 -7.40 -2.23
CA ILE A 98 3.20 -6.21 -1.45
C ILE A 98 3.64 -5.10 -2.41
N HIS A 99 3.05 -3.93 -2.25
CA HIS A 99 3.40 -2.75 -3.04
C HIS A 99 3.45 -1.50 -2.16
N LYS A 100 4.25 -0.52 -2.57
CA LYS A 100 4.16 0.84 -2.02
C LYS A 100 2.97 1.55 -2.66
N VAL A 101 2.10 2.16 -1.86
CA VAL A 101 1.02 3.03 -2.34
C VAL A 101 1.12 4.37 -1.59
N SER A 102 1.23 5.48 -2.31
CA SER A 102 1.44 6.80 -1.71
C SER A 102 0.95 7.92 -2.62
N VAL A 103 0.91 9.15 -2.10
CA VAL A 103 0.51 10.36 -2.81
C VAL A 103 1.70 11.28 -2.99
N THR A 104 1.85 11.87 -4.18
CA THR A 104 2.80 12.97 -4.42
C THR A 104 2.14 14.12 -5.18
N ALA A 105 2.64 15.33 -4.96
CA ALA A 105 2.29 16.50 -5.77
C ALA A 105 3.39 16.86 -6.79
N GLN A 106 4.46 16.06 -6.87
CA GLN A 106 5.48 16.24 -7.90
C GLN A 106 4.88 15.95 -9.27
N VAL A 107 5.12 16.86 -10.21
CA VAL A 107 4.62 16.77 -11.58
C VAL A 107 5.16 15.51 -12.28
N ASN A 108 6.40 15.13 -11.95
CA ASN A 108 7.06 13.97 -12.53
C ASN A 108 7.30 12.89 -11.46
N LEU A 109 6.64 11.74 -11.60
CA LEU A 109 6.81 10.60 -10.70
C LEU A 109 8.27 10.09 -10.65
N ARG A 110 9.06 10.32 -11.70
CA ARG A 110 10.48 9.92 -11.73
C ARG A 110 11.28 10.63 -10.64
N ASP A 111 10.97 11.89 -10.34
CA ASP A 111 11.64 12.64 -9.28
C ASP A 111 11.30 12.02 -7.91
N ARG A 112 10.04 11.63 -7.71
CA ARG A 112 9.64 10.92 -6.50
C ARG A 112 10.39 9.59 -6.35
N PHE A 113 10.59 8.84 -7.42
CA PHE A 113 11.31 7.56 -7.35
C PHE A 113 12.81 7.76 -7.13
N ARG A 114 13.42 8.82 -7.68
CA ARG A 114 14.82 9.18 -7.36
C ARG A 114 15.00 9.43 -5.87
N GLU A 115 14.06 10.13 -5.23
CA GLU A 115 14.08 10.33 -3.78
C GLU A 115 13.97 9.00 -3.01
N LEU A 116 13.02 8.14 -3.39
CA LEU A 116 12.89 6.83 -2.74
C LEU A 116 14.14 5.96 -2.90
N ASN A 117 14.81 6.04 -4.06
CA ASN A 117 16.04 5.32 -4.35
C ASN A 117 17.20 5.84 -3.51
N ALA A 118 17.35 7.16 -3.42
CA ALA A 118 18.40 7.79 -2.60
C ALA A 118 18.22 7.47 -1.11
N ASP A 119 16.98 7.42 -0.63
CA ASP A 119 16.66 7.09 0.76
C ASP A 119 16.69 5.59 1.06
N HIS A 120 16.85 4.73 0.05
CA HIS A 120 16.63 3.28 0.16
C HIS A 120 15.33 2.97 0.93
N TYR A 121 14.23 3.65 0.57
CA TYR A 121 13.02 3.70 1.39
C TYR A 121 12.52 2.29 1.75
N GLY A 122 12.41 1.97 3.05
CA GLY A 122 11.92 0.69 3.52
C GLY A 122 12.95 -0.46 3.52
N ALA A 123 14.23 -0.19 3.27
CA ALA A 123 15.28 -1.21 3.28
C ALA A 123 15.60 -1.75 4.69
N LEU A 124 15.45 -0.91 5.72
CA LEU A 124 15.81 -1.27 7.09
C LEU A 124 14.83 -2.31 7.64
N THR A 125 15.38 -3.37 8.22
CA THR A 125 14.67 -4.44 8.91
C THR A 125 15.52 -4.95 10.08
N THR A 126 15.12 -6.07 10.68
CA THR A 126 15.81 -6.69 11.81
C THR A 126 16.19 -8.12 11.45
N SER A 127 17.44 -8.50 11.68
CA SER A 127 17.90 -9.87 11.47
C SER A 127 17.26 -10.84 12.47
N ARG A 128 17.39 -12.14 12.21
CA ARG A 128 16.96 -13.19 13.15
C ARG A 128 17.56 -13.03 14.55
N ASP A 129 18.79 -12.53 14.64
CA ASP A 129 19.50 -12.29 15.91
C ASP A 129 19.10 -10.96 16.58
N GLY A 130 18.14 -10.22 16.02
CA GLY A 130 17.65 -8.96 16.58
C GLY A 130 18.46 -7.72 16.20
N LEU A 131 19.41 -7.83 15.26
CA LEU A 131 20.27 -6.72 14.85
C LEU A 131 19.67 -5.94 13.68
N PRO A 132 19.79 -4.60 13.63
CA PRO A 132 19.39 -3.83 12.45
C PRO A 132 20.15 -4.28 11.20
N CYS A 133 19.44 -4.46 10.09
CA CYS A 133 20.04 -4.78 8.80
C CYS A 133 19.29 -4.07 7.67
N CYS A 134 19.94 -3.93 6.52
CA CYS A 134 19.33 -3.36 5.32
C CYS A 134 19.28 -4.40 4.22
N ASP A 135 18.08 -4.66 3.69
CA ASP A 135 17.93 -5.50 2.50
C ASP A 135 18.40 -4.75 1.25
N LEU A 136 19.04 -5.47 0.32
CA LEU A 136 19.42 -4.96 -1.00
C LEU A 136 18.18 -4.70 -1.88
N GLY A 137 18.33 -3.91 -2.95
CA GLY A 137 17.31 -3.73 -4.00
C GLY A 137 16.21 -2.72 -3.68
N TYR A 138 16.41 -1.85 -2.69
CA TYR A 138 15.52 -0.74 -2.36
C TYR A 138 15.93 0.60 -3.02
N ASP A 139 16.81 0.52 -4.02
CA ASP A 139 17.44 1.62 -4.77
C ASP A 139 16.98 1.72 -6.24
N ASN A 140 16.02 0.89 -6.65
CA ASN A 140 15.50 0.80 -8.03
C ASN A 140 13.96 0.85 -8.09
N TRP A 141 13.35 1.70 -7.27
CA TRP A 141 11.91 1.99 -7.27
C TRP A 141 11.41 2.40 -8.65
N MET A 142 10.29 1.80 -9.05
CA MET A 142 9.61 2.08 -10.30
C MET A 142 8.08 2.05 -10.14
N ALA A 143 7.40 2.86 -10.95
CA ALA A 143 5.93 2.85 -11.01
C ALA A 143 5.40 1.54 -11.61
N GLN A 144 4.39 0.99 -10.94
CA GLN A 144 3.58 -0.12 -11.42
C GLN A 144 2.31 0.42 -12.09
N HIS A 145 1.80 -0.30 -13.09
CA HIS A 145 0.53 0.05 -13.73
C HIS A 145 -0.65 -0.20 -12.78
N ILE A 146 -1.52 0.79 -12.63
CA ILE A 146 -2.78 0.66 -11.90
C ILE A 146 -3.86 0.29 -12.92
N LEU A 147 -4.35 -0.95 -12.88
CA LEU A 147 -5.29 -1.49 -13.87
C LEU A 147 -6.61 -1.92 -13.20
N PRO A 148 -7.50 -0.96 -12.89
CA PRO A 148 -8.83 -1.26 -12.36
C PRO A 148 -9.70 -1.97 -13.42
N LYS A 149 -10.77 -2.65 -12.99
CA LYS A 149 -11.81 -3.16 -13.90
C LYS A 149 -12.90 -2.11 -14.14
N GLY A 150 -13.20 -1.31 -13.12
CA GLY A 150 -14.11 -0.19 -13.20
C GLY A 150 -13.40 1.10 -13.57
N LYS A 151 -14.20 2.12 -13.89
CA LYS A 151 -13.74 3.49 -14.07
C LYS A 151 -14.11 4.36 -12.85
N PRO A 152 -13.44 5.50 -12.66
CA PRO A 152 -13.94 6.56 -11.80
C PRO A 152 -15.40 6.92 -12.14
N LEU A 153 -16.15 7.35 -11.14
CA LEU A 153 -17.55 7.77 -11.29
C LEU A 153 -17.67 8.98 -12.23
N ALA A 154 -18.85 9.17 -12.82
CA ALA A 154 -19.09 10.32 -13.68
C ALA A 154 -18.88 11.63 -12.91
N GLY A 155 -18.16 12.59 -13.49
CA GLY A 155 -17.81 13.85 -12.81
C GLY A 155 -16.76 13.73 -11.71
N SER A 156 -16.23 12.53 -11.44
CA SER A 156 -15.22 12.31 -10.41
C SER A 156 -13.96 13.15 -10.65
N PRO A 157 -13.40 13.77 -9.60
CA PRO A 157 -12.12 14.47 -9.68
C PRO A 157 -10.91 13.52 -9.72
N VAL A 158 -11.15 12.21 -9.75
CA VAL A 158 -10.14 11.15 -9.91
C VAL A 158 -10.13 10.69 -11.37
N VAL A 159 -8.95 10.71 -11.99
CA VAL A 159 -8.72 10.26 -13.36
C VAL A 159 -7.66 9.18 -13.37
N LEU A 160 -7.90 8.11 -14.11
CA LEU A 160 -6.90 7.09 -14.37
C LEU A 160 -5.90 7.61 -15.41
N ALA A 161 -4.63 7.75 -15.02
CA ALA A 161 -3.52 8.05 -15.92
C ALA A 161 -2.64 6.79 -16.10
N GLU A 162 -1.61 6.86 -16.95
CA GLU A 162 -0.84 5.69 -17.40
C GLU A 162 -0.30 4.80 -16.25
N ARG A 163 0.27 5.42 -15.21
CA ARG A 163 0.88 4.73 -14.05
C ARG A 163 0.51 5.35 -12.69
N CYS A 164 -0.57 6.11 -12.65
CA CYS A 164 -1.06 6.74 -11.42
C CYS A 164 -2.56 7.06 -11.52
N LEU A 165 -3.16 7.44 -10.39
CA LEU A 165 -4.43 8.14 -10.37
C LEU A 165 -4.15 9.63 -10.20
N ALA A 166 -4.52 10.43 -11.19
CA ALA A 166 -4.49 11.89 -11.08
C ALA A 166 -5.72 12.35 -10.31
N VAL A 167 -5.52 13.11 -9.24
CA VAL A 167 -6.58 13.51 -8.32
C VAL A 167 -6.56 15.02 -8.16
N ARG A 168 -7.66 15.69 -8.53
CA ARG A 168 -7.86 17.09 -8.22
C ARG A 168 -8.46 17.20 -6.82
N LEU A 169 -7.68 17.72 -5.87
CA LEU A 169 -8.16 17.93 -4.50
C LEU A 169 -9.07 19.17 -4.44
N PRO A 170 -10.05 19.22 -3.53
CA PRO A 170 -10.70 20.47 -3.13
C PRO A 170 -9.67 21.51 -2.69
N ILE A 171 -9.96 22.80 -2.90
CA ILE A 171 -9.03 23.90 -2.61
C ILE A 171 -8.56 23.97 -1.15
N ASP A 172 -9.39 23.49 -0.23
CA ASP A 172 -9.17 23.49 1.22
C ASP A 172 -8.75 22.13 1.79
N LEU A 173 -8.54 21.11 0.95
CA LEU A 173 -8.00 19.82 1.37
C LEU A 173 -6.50 19.76 1.08
N SER A 174 -5.67 19.77 2.13
CA SER A 174 -4.23 19.68 1.93
C SER A 174 -3.80 18.28 1.49
N ILE A 175 -2.68 18.21 0.76
CA ILE A 175 -2.07 16.95 0.30
C ILE A 175 -1.81 16.02 1.50
N ARG A 176 -1.33 16.58 2.61
CA ARG A 176 -1.00 15.83 3.84
C ARG A 176 -2.24 15.26 4.52
N GLU A 177 -3.34 16.01 4.55
CA GLU A 177 -4.61 15.49 5.08
C GLU A 177 -5.17 14.40 4.19
N PHE A 178 -5.16 14.60 2.88
CA PHE A 178 -5.58 13.59 1.90
C PHE A 178 -4.78 12.29 2.06
N ASP A 179 -3.44 12.38 2.12
CA ASP A 179 -2.55 11.23 2.30
C ASP A 179 -2.79 10.52 3.64
N LYS A 180 -2.95 11.26 4.74
CA LYS A 180 -3.34 10.69 6.05
C LYS A 180 -4.68 9.97 6.00
N CYS A 181 -5.69 10.54 5.34
CA CYS A 181 -6.99 9.91 5.17
C CYS A 181 -6.88 8.62 4.34
N MET A 182 -6.07 8.63 3.28
CA MET A 182 -5.79 7.45 2.47
C MET A 182 -5.11 6.36 3.30
N HIS A 183 -4.03 6.69 4.01
CA HIS A 183 -3.33 5.76 4.90
C HIS A 183 -4.27 5.20 5.98
N HIS A 184 -5.07 6.05 6.63
CA HIS A 184 -6.05 5.60 7.63
C HIS A 184 -7.04 4.58 7.06
N ARG A 185 -7.60 4.86 5.87
CA ARG A 185 -8.53 3.93 5.20
C ARG A 185 -7.83 2.65 4.73
N MET A 186 -6.55 2.67 4.43
CA MET A 186 -5.79 1.50 3.96
C MET A 186 -5.08 0.73 5.07
N ARG A 187 -5.07 1.25 6.31
CA ARG A 187 -4.29 0.74 7.45
C ARG A 187 -4.45 -0.75 7.72
N ASN A 188 -5.65 -1.29 7.52
CA ASN A 188 -5.93 -2.71 7.77
C ASN A 188 -5.12 -3.66 6.88
N ALA A 189 -4.57 -3.16 5.76
CA ALA A 189 -3.72 -3.90 4.85
C ALA A 189 -2.27 -3.38 4.85
N ALA A 190 -1.91 -2.42 5.72
CA ALA A 190 -0.53 -1.96 5.86
C ALA A 190 0.35 -3.11 6.38
N LEU A 191 1.49 -3.34 5.73
CA LEU A 191 2.33 -4.51 5.93
C LEU A 191 2.72 -4.70 7.39
N ASN A 192 3.40 -3.72 7.98
CA ASN A 192 3.88 -3.82 9.36
C ASN A 192 2.73 -3.98 10.36
N HIS A 193 1.62 -3.25 10.14
CA HIS A 193 0.43 -3.39 10.98
C HIS A 193 -0.17 -4.80 10.89
N TRP A 194 -0.24 -5.35 9.67
CA TRP A 194 -0.76 -6.69 9.44
C TRP A 194 0.15 -7.78 10.01
N LEU A 195 1.48 -7.66 9.86
CA LEU A 195 2.48 -8.57 10.45
C LEU A 195 2.37 -8.64 11.97
N GLY A 196 1.96 -7.55 12.62
CA GLY A 196 1.71 -7.51 14.07
C GLY A 196 0.42 -8.21 14.51
N SER A 197 -0.53 -8.44 13.60
CA SER A 197 -1.83 -9.09 13.89
C SER A 197 -1.71 -10.61 14.02
N GLU A 198 -2.70 -11.26 14.63
CA GLU A 198 -2.77 -12.72 14.73
C GLU A 198 -2.68 -13.39 13.35
N ALA A 199 -3.46 -12.93 12.37
CA ALA A 199 -3.44 -13.47 11.01
C ALA A 199 -2.07 -13.31 10.31
N GLY A 200 -1.36 -12.23 10.60
CA GLY A 200 0.00 -11.99 10.10
C GLY A 200 1.02 -12.94 10.75
N ARG A 201 0.97 -13.09 12.06
CA ARG A 201 1.83 -14.02 12.81
C ARG A 201 1.62 -15.46 12.38
N THR A 202 0.37 -15.92 12.28
CA THR A 202 0.06 -17.27 11.79
C THR A 202 0.59 -17.49 10.36
N HIS A 203 0.52 -16.48 9.49
CA HIS A 203 1.08 -16.61 8.15
C HIS A 203 2.61 -16.67 8.17
N CYS A 204 3.26 -15.82 8.96
CA CYS A 204 4.70 -15.84 9.22
C CYS A 204 5.18 -17.23 9.69
N ASP A 205 4.45 -17.85 10.62
CA ASP A 205 4.75 -19.21 11.09
C ASP A 205 4.65 -20.25 9.95
N LEU A 206 3.64 -20.12 9.07
CA LEU A 206 3.46 -21.01 7.93
C LEU A 206 4.58 -20.90 6.88
N VAL A 207 5.12 -19.69 6.69
CA VAL A 207 6.21 -19.46 5.72
C VAL A 207 7.61 -19.57 6.35
N GLY A 208 7.70 -19.72 7.67
CA GLY A 208 8.96 -19.85 8.41
C GLY A 208 9.77 -18.55 8.52
N ILE A 209 9.11 -17.39 8.60
CA ILE A 209 9.78 -16.07 8.69
C ILE A 209 9.29 -15.34 9.94
N ALA A 210 10.20 -14.87 10.79
CA ALA A 210 9.80 -14.06 11.93
C ALA A 210 9.21 -12.71 11.46
N PRO A 211 8.09 -12.22 12.04
CA PRO A 211 7.49 -10.95 11.62
C PRO A 211 8.47 -9.76 11.58
N GLN A 212 9.42 -9.71 12.51
CA GLN A 212 10.43 -8.66 12.63
C GLN A 212 11.37 -8.60 11.42
N GLU A 213 11.72 -9.75 10.84
CA GLU A 213 12.55 -9.86 9.61
C GLU A 213 11.81 -9.40 8.35
N ALA A 214 10.49 -9.21 8.45
CA ALA A 214 9.64 -8.75 7.37
C ALA A 214 9.16 -7.31 7.56
N MET A 215 9.15 -6.80 8.79
CA MET A 215 8.79 -5.41 9.11
C MET A 215 9.83 -4.45 8.55
N ARG A 216 9.34 -3.31 8.05
CA ARG A 216 10.16 -2.35 7.29
C ARG A 216 10.19 -0.97 7.90
N ALA A 217 11.37 -0.37 7.83
CA ALA A 217 11.64 1.01 8.21
C ALA A 217 12.58 1.66 7.19
N THR A 218 12.71 2.98 7.26
CA THR A 218 13.68 3.76 6.50
C THR A 218 14.65 4.39 7.49
N ALA A 219 15.95 4.22 7.25
CA ALA A 219 17.00 4.90 7.99
C ALA A 219 17.30 6.24 7.31
N TYR A 220 17.27 7.32 8.09
CA TYR A 220 17.63 8.65 7.64
C TYR A 220 18.94 9.08 8.29
N GLY A 221 19.96 9.30 7.47
CA GLY A 221 21.24 9.87 7.88
C GLY A 221 21.15 11.38 7.99
N PHE A 222 20.56 11.90 9.07
CA PHE A 222 20.59 13.33 9.38
C PHE A 222 20.98 13.55 10.85
N GLY A 223 22.24 13.92 11.07
CA GLY A 223 22.82 14.14 12.39
C GLY A 223 23.72 13.00 12.88
N LYS A 224 24.12 13.06 14.15
CA LYS A 224 25.05 12.09 14.78
C LYS A 224 24.43 10.71 15.05
N ILE A 225 23.10 10.59 14.96
CA ILE A 225 22.35 9.36 15.28
C ILE A 225 21.51 8.98 14.07
N MET A 226 21.56 7.71 13.68
CA MET A 226 20.69 7.16 12.65
C MET A 226 19.24 7.18 13.15
N ARG A 227 18.38 7.96 12.48
CA ARG A 227 16.95 7.95 12.77
C ARG A 227 16.26 6.92 11.90
N ALA A 228 15.69 5.88 12.51
CA ALA A 228 14.78 4.97 11.83
C ALA A 228 13.33 5.48 11.93
N SER A 229 12.58 5.42 10.83
CA SER A 229 11.12 5.63 10.83
C SER A 229 10.42 4.47 10.15
N GLU A 230 9.32 4.01 10.72
CA GLU A 230 8.53 2.91 10.15
C GLU A 230 8.07 3.21 8.71
N ALA A 231 8.19 2.24 7.81
CA ALA A 231 7.68 2.34 6.44
C ALA A 231 6.16 2.10 6.44
N GLN A 232 5.38 3.18 6.51
CA GLN A 232 3.93 3.13 6.65
C GLN A 232 3.18 2.86 5.34
N GLU A 233 3.87 2.95 4.20
CA GLU A 233 3.26 3.02 2.88
C GLU A 233 3.34 1.70 2.10
N PHE A 234 3.75 0.61 2.75
CA PHE A 234 3.70 -0.74 2.17
C PHE A 234 2.39 -1.41 2.52
N TYR A 235 1.69 -1.92 1.52
CA TYR A 235 0.39 -2.55 1.69
C TYR A 235 0.35 -3.91 1.00
N VAL A 236 -0.42 -4.83 1.57
CA VAL A 236 -0.88 -6.01 0.87
C VAL A 236 -1.89 -5.56 -0.18
N PHE A 237 -1.41 -5.43 -1.41
CA PHE A 237 -2.12 -4.72 -2.48
C PHE A 237 -1.78 -5.31 -3.84
N ARG A 238 -2.81 -5.51 -4.67
CA ARG A 238 -2.66 -5.90 -6.07
C ARG A 238 -2.96 -4.69 -6.95
N PRO A 239 -2.02 -4.22 -7.79
CA PRO A 239 -2.23 -3.04 -8.63
C PRO A 239 -3.20 -3.27 -9.79
N LYS A 240 -3.83 -4.44 -9.86
CA LYS A 240 -4.75 -4.83 -10.93
C LYS A 240 -6.06 -5.37 -10.35
N GLY A 241 -7.14 -5.15 -11.08
CA GLY A 241 -8.48 -5.61 -10.74
C GLY A 241 -9.02 -4.96 -9.47
N PHE A 242 -9.49 -5.80 -8.55
CA PHE A 242 -10.35 -5.37 -7.46
C PHE A 242 -9.70 -4.40 -6.46
N ASP A 243 -8.42 -4.58 -6.14
CA ASP A 243 -7.75 -3.65 -5.21
C ASP A 243 -7.50 -2.28 -5.89
N ALA A 244 -7.21 -2.27 -7.19
CA ALA A 244 -7.13 -1.02 -7.97
C ALA A 244 -8.48 -0.29 -8.04
N ASP A 245 -9.59 -1.02 -8.23
CA ASP A 245 -10.94 -0.43 -8.15
C ASP A 245 -11.19 0.22 -6.78
N ARG A 246 -10.77 -0.47 -5.70
CA ARG A 246 -10.94 0.05 -4.34
C ARG A 246 -10.09 1.27 -4.08
N LEU A 247 -8.89 1.37 -4.65
CA LEU A 247 -8.04 2.55 -4.50
C LEU A 247 -8.73 3.79 -5.08
N ILE A 248 -9.39 3.66 -6.25
CA ILE A 248 -10.21 4.72 -6.83
C ILE A 248 -11.34 5.10 -5.88
N ARG A 249 -12.11 4.11 -5.39
CA ARG A 249 -13.25 4.34 -4.48
C ARG A 249 -12.81 4.98 -3.15
N ILE A 250 -11.62 4.66 -2.64
CA ILE A 250 -11.05 5.33 -1.46
C ILE A 250 -10.80 6.81 -1.74
N ALA A 251 -10.14 7.13 -2.85
CA ALA A 251 -9.85 8.51 -3.23
C ALA A 251 -11.13 9.33 -3.43
N GLU A 252 -12.07 8.78 -4.19
CA GLU A 252 -13.39 9.36 -4.42
C GLU A 252 -14.14 9.60 -3.12
N ARG A 253 -14.14 8.62 -2.22
CA ARG A 253 -14.83 8.75 -0.94
C ARG A 253 -14.22 9.83 -0.06
N ILE A 254 -12.89 9.95 -0.02
CA ILE A 254 -12.22 11.02 0.74
C ILE A 254 -12.65 12.40 0.23
N ILE A 255 -12.64 12.59 -1.10
CA ILE A 255 -12.98 13.88 -1.71
C ILE A 255 -14.47 14.20 -1.52
N HIS A 256 -15.34 13.23 -1.82
CA HIS A 256 -16.77 13.38 -1.64
C HIS A 256 -17.14 13.68 -0.18
N ASP A 257 -16.63 12.89 0.77
CA ASP A 257 -16.90 13.12 2.19
C ASP A 257 -16.39 14.51 2.62
N HIS A 258 -15.22 14.97 2.14
CA HIS A 258 -14.70 16.30 2.46
C HIS A 258 -15.58 17.44 1.94
N VAL A 259 -16.05 17.34 0.70
CA VAL A 259 -16.87 18.38 0.04
C VAL A 259 -18.29 18.40 0.58
N VAL A 260 -18.88 17.22 0.81
CA VAL A 260 -20.30 17.07 1.08
C VAL A 260 -20.59 17.03 2.58
N ALA A 261 -19.66 16.59 3.44
CA ALA A 261 -19.91 16.58 4.87
C ALA A 261 -20.19 17.99 5.37
N THR A 262 -21.33 18.16 6.05
CA THR A 262 -21.77 19.42 6.64
C THR A 262 -20.69 19.88 7.61
N LYS A 263 -19.90 20.90 7.23
CA LYS A 263 -18.78 21.55 7.96
C LYS A 263 -18.56 20.92 9.34
N ARG A 264 -17.86 19.79 9.39
CA ARG A 264 -17.33 19.31 10.66
C ARG A 264 -16.29 20.36 11.03
N GLN A 265 -16.59 21.13 12.08
CA GLN A 265 -15.73 22.16 12.66
C GLN A 265 -14.26 21.77 12.50
N MET A 266 -13.44 22.73 12.05
CA MET A 266 -11.97 22.64 12.03
C MET A 266 -11.49 21.82 13.22
N ALA A 267 -11.21 20.53 12.99
CA ALA A 267 -10.80 19.66 14.06
C ALA A 267 -9.37 20.08 14.42
N ALA A 268 -9.28 20.69 15.60
CA ALA A 268 -8.07 21.01 16.34
C ALA A 268 -6.89 20.10 15.96
N GLY A 269 -5.73 20.73 15.74
CA GLY A 269 -4.50 20.11 15.25
C GLY A 269 -4.29 18.68 15.75
N TRP A 270 -4.54 17.73 14.86
CA TRP A 270 -4.30 16.32 15.11
C TRP A 270 -2.78 16.07 15.13
N LYS A 271 -2.16 16.23 16.30
CA LYS A 271 -0.78 15.86 16.56
C LYS A 271 -0.65 14.34 16.41
N SER A 272 0.21 13.91 15.49
CA SER A 272 0.67 12.53 15.43
C SER A 272 1.60 12.28 16.62
N ARG A 273 1.48 11.12 17.28
CA ARG A 273 2.47 10.63 18.27
C ARG A 273 3.87 10.39 17.66
N ALA A 274 4.08 10.62 16.37
CA ALA A 274 5.37 10.47 15.70
C ALA A 274 6.37 11.63 15.95
N GLN A 275 6.08 12.56 16.86
CA GLN A 275 7.07 13.48 17.40
C GLN A 275 7.50 13.00 18.80
N GLY A 276 8.50 12.12 18.85
CA GLY A 276 9.16 11.76 20.10
C GLY A 276 9.60 10.30 20.15
N PHE A 277 10.90 10.11 20.37
CA PHE A 277 11.62 8.85 20.64
C PHE A 277 11.86 7.96 19.41
N GLY A 278 12.90 8.30 18.66
CA GLY A 278 13.62 7.30 17.86
C GLY A 278 14.40 6.37 18.79
N VAL A 279 14.42 5.08 18.46
CA VAL A 279 15.31 4.12 19.13
C VAL A 279 16.75 4.47 18.72
N ALA A 280 17.59 4.77 19.70
CA ALA A 280 19.00 5.05 19.46
C ALA A 280 19.71 3.75 19.07
N PHE A 281 20.31 3.71 17.89
CA PHE A 281 21.28 2.69 17.53
C PHE A 281 22.67 3.34 17.58
N THR A 282 23.47 2.93 18.55
CA THR A 282 24.88 3.29 18.64
C THR A 282 25.65 2.36 17.70
N PRO A 283 26.42 2.88 16.73
CA PRO A 283 27.30 2.01 15.95
C PRO A 283 28.32 1.38 16.91
N VAL A 284 28.40 0.05 16.89
CA VAL A 284 29.50 -0.67 17.54
C VAL A 284 30.73 -0.42 16.66
N SER A 285 31.70 0.28 17.23
CA SER A 285 33.03 0.54 16.67
C SER A 285 33.87 -0.72 16.58
#